data_AF-A0A957WDK7-F1
#
_entry.id   AF-A0A957WDK7-F1
#
_cell.length_a   1.000
_cell.length_b   1.000
_cell.length_c   1.000
_cell.angle_alpha   90.00
_cell.angle_beta   90.00
_cell.angle_gamma   90.00
#
_symmetry.space_group_name_H-M   'P 1'
#
loop_
_entity.id
_entity.type
_entity.pdbx_description
1 polymer ?
#
loop_
_entity_poly.entity_id
_entity_poly.type
_entity_poly.pdbx_seq_one_letter_code
_entity_poly.pdbx_strand_id
1 'polypeptide(L)' 'MTVEPIEQVIKLWETGQITVEQAIGKILLWLRTHDRRLTKLEAQRPSPNLSQ' A
#
# COMPACT_ATOMS: atom_id res chain seq x y z
N MET A 1 -6.89 0.61 10.89
CA MET A 1 -6.34 -0.63 10.28
C MET A 1 -4.90 -0.37 9.91
N THR A 2 -3.96 -0.98 10.64
CA THR A 2 -2.55 -1.03 10.25
C THR A 2 -2.38 -2.16 9.25
N VAL A 3 -1.87 -1.87 8.05
CA VAL A 3 -1.58 -2.92 7.07
C VAL A 3 -0.30 -3.63 7.50
N GLU A 4 -0.26 -4.97 7.45
CA GLU A 4 0.97 -5.75 7.66
C GLU A 4 2.07 -5.25 6.70
N PRO A 5 3.33 -5.12 7.16
CA PRO A 5 4.47 -4.86 6.28
C PRO A 5 4.58 -5.93 5.19
N ILE A 6 4.98 -5.54 3.97
CA ILE A 6 5.13 -6.49 2.85
C ILE A 6 6.13 -7.60 3.23
N GLU A 7 7.19 -7.25 3.95
CA GLU A 7 8.22 -8.18 4.41
C GLU A 7 7.63 -9.29 5.28
N GLN A 8 6.63 -8.96 6.10
CA GLN A 8 5.93 -9.96 6.90
C GLN A 8 5.07 -10.87 6.01
N VAL A 9 4.35 -10.32 5.03
CA VAL A 9 3.53 -11.11 4.09
C VAL A 9 4.39 -12.09 3.29
N ILE A 10 5.56 -11.65 2.82
CA ILE A 10 6.53 -12.50 2.11
C ILE A 10 7.00 -13.63 3.03
N LYS A 11 7.39 -13.32 4.27
CA LYS A 11 7.83 -14.33 5.23
C LYS A 11 6.75 -15.38 5.53
N LEU A 12 5.49 -14.96 5.67
CA LEU A 12 4.36 -15.88 5.88
C LEU A 12 4.18 -16.83 4.69
N TRP A 13 4.40 -16.35 3.46
CA TRP A 13 4.33 -17.17 2.25
C TRP A 13 5.52 -18.13 2.14
N GLU A 14 6.75 -17.65 2.36
CA GLU A 14 7.97 -18.46 2.33
C GLU A 14 7.95 -19.59 3.38
N THR A 15 7.34 -19.34 4.53
CA THR A 15 7.17 -20.34 5.60
C THR A 15 5.93 -21.23 5.43
N GLY A 16 5.19 -21.07 4.33
CA GLY A 16 4.01 -21.89 4.02
C GLY A 16 2.80 -21.64 4.91
N GLN A 17 2.78 -20.54 5.67
CA GLN A 17 1.68 -20.17 6.56
C GLN A 17 0.48 -19.60 5.80
N ILE A 18 0.71 -19.07 4.60
CA ILE A 18 -0.33 -18.59 3.68
C ILE A 18 -0.05 -19.08 2.26
N THR A 19 -1.09 -19.19 1.45
CA THR A 19 -0.94 -19.52 0.02
C THR A 19 -0.42 -18.33 -0.77
N VAL A 20 0.07 -18.58 -1.99
CA VAL A 20 0.52 -17.51 -2.89
C VAL A 20 -0.61 -16.54 -3.23
N GLU A 21 -1.84 -17.02 -3.39
CA GLU A 21 -3.02 -16.19 -3.67
C GLU A 21 -3.34 -15.29 -2.47
N GLN A 22 -3.23 -15.80 -1.25
CA GLN A 22 -3.41 -15.02 -0.03
C GLN A 22 -2.33 -13.94 0.11
N ALA A 23 -1.08 -14.26 -0.23
CA ALA A 23 0.02 -13.30 -0.24
C ALA A 23 -0.19 -12.18 -1.27
N ILE A 24 -0.55 -12.54 -2.51
CA ILE A 24 -0.89 -11.60 -3.59
C ILE A 24 -2.04 -10.68 -3.14
N GLY A 25 -3.12 -11.24 -2.58
CA GLY A 25 -4.26 -10.46 -2.10
C GLY A 25 -3.89 -9.44 -1.03
N LYS A 26 -3.06 -9.83 -0.06
CA LYS A 26 -2.54 -8.93 0.98
C LYS A 26 -1.68 -7.81 0.39
N ILE A 27 -0.79 -8.12 -0.57
CA ILE A 27 0.06 -7.12 -1.25
C ILE A 27 -0.80 -6.13 -2.04
N LEU A 28 -1.79 -6.60 -2.80
CA LEU A 28 -2.69 -5.73 -3.56
C LEU A 28 -3.48 -4.77 -2.64
N LEU A 29 -3.93 -5.26 -1.48
CA LEU A 29 -4.60 -4.43 -0.49
C LEU A 29 -3.68 -3.35 0.10
N TRP A 30 -2.42 -3.71 0.36
CA TRP A 30 -1.39 -2.78 0.84
C TRP A 30 -1.10 -1.68 -0.18
N LEU A 31 -0.92 -2.04 -1.46
CA LEU A 31 -0.72 -1.10 -2.56
C LEU A 31 -1.90 -0.14 -2.70
N ARG A 32 -3.14 -0.65 -2.67
CA ARG A 32 -4.35 0.18 -2.73
C ARG A 32 -4.44 1.18 -1.57
N THR A 33 -3.96 0.79 -0.39
CA THR A 33 -3.95 1.68 0.77
C THR A 33 -2.92 2.80 0.61
N HIS A 34 -1.76 2.50 0.04
CA HIS A 34 -0.73 3.50 -0.26
C HIS A 34 -1.19 4.45 -1.36
N ASP A 35 -1.77 3.95 -2.43
CA ASP A 35 -2.34 4.74 -3.52
C ASP A 35 -3.36 5.76 -3.00
N ARG A 36 -4.33 5.31 -2.18
CA ARG A 36 -5.30 6.20 -1.52
C ARG A 36 -4.64 7.27 -0.63
N ARG A 37 -3.53 6.95 0.03
CA ARG A 37 -2.79 7.92 0.86
C ARG A 37 -2.07 8.93 -0.03
N LEU A 38 -1.45 8.49 -1.12
CA LEU A 38 -0.79 9.35 -2.09
C LEU A 38 -1.79 10.31 -2.73
N THR A 39 -2.92 9.83 -3.23
CA THR A 39 -3.97 10.68 -3.81
C THR A 39 -4.45 11.75 -2.82
N LYS A 40 -4.59 11.40 -1.54
CA LYS A 40 -4.96 12.37 -0.50
C LYS A 40 -3.89 13.42 -0.25
N LEU A 41 -2.61 13.02 -0.26
CA LEU A 41 -1.49 13.94 -0.09
C LEU A 41 -1.32 14.85 -1.31
N GLU A 42 -1.53 14.32 -2.52
CA GLU A 42 -1.53 15.10 -3.76
C GLU A 42 -2.67 16.12 -3.78
N ALA A 43 -3.88 15.72 -3.37
CA ALA A 43 -5.03 16.64 -3.26
C ALA A 43 -4.83 17.72 -2.18
N GLN A 44 -3.97 17.47 -1.19
CA GLN A 44 -3.65 18.41 -0.12
C GLN A 44 -2.41 19.26 -0.42
N ARG A 45 -1.67 18.97 -1.51
CA ARG A 45 -0.60 19.85 -1.96
C ARG A 45 -1.24 21.11 -2.54
N PRO A 46 -1.02 22.31 -1.95
CA PRO A 46 -1.43 23.54 -2.60
C PRO A 46 -0.73 23.63 -3.95
N SER A 47 -1.48 23.92 -5.01
CA SER A 47 -0.88 24.26 -6.32
C SER A 47 0.20 25.31 -6.08
N PRO A 48 1.45 25.10 -6.54
CA PRO A 48 2.43 26.16 -6.52
C PRO A 48 1.85 27.31 -7.34
N ASN A 49 1.72 28.47 -6.71
CA ASN A 49 1.22 29.73 -7.28
C ASN A 49 1.40 29.81 -8.80
N LEU A 50 0.30 29.67 -9.54
CA LEU A 50 0.16 30.34 -10.83
C LEU A 50 -0.18 31.81 -10.52
N SER A 51 0.82 32.52 -10.01
CA SER A 51 0.85 33.97 -10.00
C SER A 51 1.76 34.38 -11.16
N GLN A 52 1.18 34.52 -12.34
CA GLN A 52 1.67 35.38 -13.42
C GLN A 52 0.49 36.18 -13.94
#